data_AF-A0A5F9C0R5-F1
#
_entry.id   AF-A0A5F9C0R5-F1
#
_cell.length_a   1.000
_cell.length_b   1.000
_cell.length_c   1.000
_cell.angle_alpha   90.00
_cell.angle_beta   90.00
_cell.angle_gamma   90.00
#
_symmetry.space_group_name_H-M   'P 1'
#
loop_
_entity.id
_entity.type
_entity.pdbx_description
1 polymer ?
#
loop_
_entity_poly.entity_id
_entity_poly.type
_entity_poly.pdbx_seq_one_letter_code
_entity_poly.pdbx_strand_id
1 'polypeptide(L)'
;MLAASSPPLPRPAPQELEDTYQDAAGDVLVALCRHSWRAVAQHLETELLTGVFPHRSVLYVLGVLSSDGLCPPGSRTSWNPAHPTCSQMATKSVSFLNSEVWSKELLRALTKPSQSQQEQSPEKDFLFTYYGLILQAEESSLTVRTHLQGLLETSHQWPKQREGMARTVGLAAARHLDDVWAVLDQFGRSTRVKWSLHLFSLKVGGQSSEDLRWKWAGSTILLAYGEVAAKAKAHILPWVDNILSRMIFYFHHSSWDETLKHSFLTAMLMLVGAISRSEGAHSYEFSQTSELLECLKVLMEKEPQDALCTPSRWQTLHLISSLCQLRPPIGLERKSRLLSVCLRAVFALPPLDALQKHSCLFLEPPDIQVRPQRPPPAQGGLSPTPTGCAVLWRESPPGHPGSGRVPASAPRGTGKGGRTWPAAAPPPRPEFTRQRQ
;
A
#
# COMPACT_ATOMS: atom_id res chain seq x y z
N MET A 1 -55.51 14.42 19.55
CA MET A 1 -54.91 13.86 18.32
C MET A 1 -54.44 15.02 17.46
N LEU A 2 -53.14 15.32 17.48
CA LEU A 2 -52.51 16.17 16.47
C LEU A 2 -51.35 15.35 15.92
N ALA A 3 -51.51 14.85 14.70
CA ALA A 3 -50.50 14.08 14.00
C ALA A 3 -49.34 15.01 13.62
N ALA A 4 -48.17 14.78 14.22
CA ALA A 4 -46.94 15.43 13.80
C ALA A 4 -46.58 14.89 12.41
N SER A 5 -46.79 15.72 11.39
CA SER A 5 -46.32 15.44 10.03
C SER A 5 -44.80 15.47 10.04
N SER A 6 -44.17 14.37 9.64
CA SER A 6 -42.72 14.31 9.47
C SER A 6 -42.30 15.36 8.43
N PRO A 7 -41.17 16.08 8.62
CA PRO A 7 -40.69 17.02 7.63
C PRO A 7 -40.36 16.26 6.33
N PRO A 8 -40.63 16.86 5.15
CA PRO A 8 -40.30 16.22 3.88
C PRO A 8 -38.78 16.03 3.81
N LEU A 9 -38.36 14.84 3.39
CA LEU A 9 -36.95 14.53 3.11
C LEU A 9 -36.37 15.59 2.15
N PRO A 10 -35.12 16.04 2.37
CA PRO A 10 -34.47 16.98 1.48
C PRO A 10 -34.45 16.43 0.06
N ARG A 11 -34.85 17.25 -0.92
CA ARG A 11 -34.80 16.86 -2.33
C ARG A 11 -33.34 16.71 -2.75
N PRO A 12 -32.97 15.61 -3.42
CA PRO A 12 -31.62 15.43 -3.91
C PRO A 12 -31.26 16.56 -4.88
N ALA A 13 -30.01 17.02 -4.85
CA ALA A 13 -29.55 18.05 -5.78
C ALA A 13 -29.60 17.51 -7.23
N PRO A 14 -29.79 18.38 -8.25
CA PRO A 14 -29.98 17.94 -9.65
C PRO A 14 -28.91 16.97 -10.16
N GLN A 15 -27.68 17.11 -9.68
CA GLN A 15 -26.54 16.28 -10.07
C GLN A 15 -26.55 14.89 -9.39
N GLU A 16 -27.16 14.78 -8.21
CA GLU A 16 -27.37 13.50 -7.52
C GLU A 16 -28.44 12.68 -8.25
N LEU A 17 -29.46 13.36 -8.77
CA LEU A 17 -30.50 12.73 -9.58
C LEU A 17 -29.90 12.17 -10.89
N GLU A 18 -29.04 12.93 -11.55
CA GLU A 18 -28.35 12.49 -12.77
C GLU A 18 -27.41 11.31 -12.51
N ASP A 19 -26.58 11.36 -11.47
CA ASP A 19 -25.68 10.25 -11.12
C ASP A 19 -26.49 8.97 -10.78
N THR A 20 -27.62 9.11 -10.06
CA THR A 20 -28.53 7.98 -9.74
C THR A 20 -29.16 7.35 -10.99
N TYR A 21 -29.62 8.17 -11.94
CA TYR A 21 -30.16 7.67 -13.21
C TYR A 21 -29.08 6.92 -14.02
N GLN A 22 -27.85 7.41 -14.01
CA GLN A 22 -26.74 6.78 -14.71
C GLN A 22 -26.33 5.45 -14.05
N ASP A 23 -26.39 5.37 -12.72
CA ASP A 23 -26.13 4.12 -11.99
C ASP A 23 -27.22 3.09 -12.30
N ALA A 24 -28.50 3.49 -12.30
CA ALA A 24 -29.60 2.61 -12.68
C ALA A 24 -29.48 2.10 -14.12
N ALA A 25 -29.06 2.95 -15.06
CA ALA A 25 -28.77 2.54 -16.44
C ALA A 25 -27.58 1.57 -16.49
N GLY A 26 -26.54 1.82 -15.68
CA GLY A 26 -25.40 0.92 -15.50
C GLY A 26 -25.81 -0.45 -14.97
N ASP A 27 -26.68 -0.50 -13.97
CA ASP A 27 -27.17 -1.76 -13.38
C ASP A 27 -27.94 -2.63 -14.39
N VAL A 28 -28.72 -2.01 -15.28
CA VAL A 28 -29.37 -2.72 -16.39
C VAL A 28 -28.32 -3.35 -17.32
N LEU A 29 -27.26 -2.61 -17.66
CA LEU A 29 -26.17 -3.13 -18.50
C LEU A 29 -25.38 -4.25 -17.79
N VAL A 30 -25.15 -4.13 -16.48
CA VAL A 30 -24.52 -5.18 -15.66
C VAL A 30 -25.39 -6.44 -15.64
N ALA A 31 -26.71 -6.30 -15.51
CA ALA A 31 -27.64 -7.42 -15.58
C ALA A 31 -27.59 -8.10 -16.96
N LEU A 32 -27.53 -7.33 -18.05
CA LEU A 32 -27.36 -7.87 -19.41
C LEU A 32 -26.02 -8.60 -19.58
N CYS A 33 -24.94 -8.10 -18.97
CA CYS A 33 -23.62 -8.75 -18.99
C CYS A 33 -23.66 -10.16 -18.42
N ARG A 34 -24.50 -10.42 -17.41
CA ARG A 34 -24.65 -11.76 -16.80
C ARG A 34 -25.20 -12.79 -17.77
N HIS A 35 -25.96 -12.37 -18.77
CA HIS A 35 -26.60 -13.26 -19.75
C HIS A 35 -25.85 -13.29 -21.09
N SER A 36 -25.28 -12.16 -21.53
CA SER A 36 -24.72 -11.97 -22.87
C SER A 36 -23.33 -11.34 -22.87
N TRP A 37 -22.43 -11.83 -22.01
CA TRP A 37 -21.09 -11.29 -21.78
C TRP A 37 -20.33 -10.87 -23.04
N ARG A 38 -20.19 -11.77 -24.02
CA ARG A 38 -19.33 -11.53 -25.19
C ARG A 38 -19.81 -10.33 -26.03
N ALA A 39 -21.12 -10.22 -26.24
CA ALA A 39 -21.71 -9.15 -27.01
C ALA A 39 -21.57 -7.80 -26.28
N VAL A 40 -21.82 -7.78 -24.98
CA VAL A 40 -21.71 -6.56 -24.18
C VAL A 40 -20.25 -6.12 -24.04
N ALA A 41 -19.32 -7.05 -23.81
CA ALA A 41 -17.89 -6.74 -23.73
C ALA A 41 -17.35 -6.12 -25.04
N GLN A 42 -17.75 -6.65 -26.20
CA GLN A 42 -17.37 -6.08 -27.50
C GLN A 42 -17.95 -4.66 -27.70
N HIS A 43 -19.20 -4.43 -27.28
CA HIS A 43 -19.81 -3.11 -27.35
C HIS A 43 -19.09 -2.11 -26.43
N LEU A 44 -18.83 -2.50 -25.17
CA LEU A 44 -18.10 -1.67 -24.21
C LEU A 44 -16.67 -1.36 -24.67
N GLU A 45 -15.97 -2.33 -25.29
CA GLU A 45 -14.67 -2.08 -25.90
C GLU A 45 -14.76 -1.05 -27.03
N THR A 46 -15.79 -1.15 -27.88
CA THR A 46 -15.99 -0.22 -28.99
C THR A 46 -16.24 1.20 -28.47
N GLU A 47 -17.10 1.36 -27.47
CA GLU A 47 -17.40 2.64 -26.83
C GLU A 47 -16.15 3.28 -26.18
N LEU A 48 -15.31 2.47 -25.51
CA LEU A 48 -14.10 2.95 -24.86
C LEU A 48 -13.02 3.40 -25.84
N LEU A 49 -13.02 2.84 -27.06
CA LEU A 49 -12.00 3.07 -28.09
C LEU A 49 -12.42 4.08 -29.16
N THR A 50 -13.50 4.83 -28.94
CA THR A 50 -13.97 5.89 -29.86
C THR A 50 -13.03 7.10 -29.92
N GLY A 51 -12.17 7.29 -28.92
CA GLY A 51 -11.34 8.48 -28.74
C GLY A 51 -12.07 9.67 -28.12
N VAL A 52 -13.40 9.58 -27.98
CA VAL A 52 -14.20 10.46 -27.13
C VAL A 52 -14.10 9.96 -25.69
N PHE A 53 -14.10 10.86 -24.71
CA PHE A 53 -14.04 10.45 -23.32
C PHE A 53 -15.30 9.64 -22.95
N PRO A 54 -15.16 8.42 -22.39
CA PRO A 54 -16.30 7.53 -22.13
C PRO A 54 -17.30 8.13 -21.15
N HIS A 55 -18.58 7.88 -21.39
CA HIS A 55 -19.64 8.28 -20.48
C HIS A 55 -19.52 7.57 -19.12
N ARG A 56 -19.93 8.23 -18.03
CA ARG A 56 -19.83 7.69 -16.66
C ARG A 56 -20.51 6.33 -16.51
N SER A 57 -21.68 6.11 -17.11
CA SER A 57 -22.37 4.80 -17.06
C SER A 57 -21.55 3.65 -17.66
N VAL A 58 -20.79 3.90 -18.74
CA VAL A 58 -19.87 2.89 -19.32
C VAL A 58 -18.75 2.57 -18.34
N LEU A 59 -18.15 3.60 -17.73
CA LEU A 59 -17.10 3.46 -16.73
C LEU A 59 -17.59 2.74 -15.46
N TYR A 60 -18.82 3.03 -15.04
CA TYR A 60 -19.49 2.37 -13.92
C TYR A 60 -19.64 0.87 -14.20
N VAL A 61 -20.21 0.50 -15.35
CA VAL A 61 -20.36 -0.90 -15.76
C VAL A 61 -19.00 -1.60 -15.76
N LEU A 62 -17.99 -0.98 -16.38
CA LEU A 62 -16.64 -1.53 -16.41
C LEU A 62 -16.02 -1.71 -15.03
N GLY A 63 -16.26 -0.79 -14.10
CA GLY A 63 -15.82 -0.92 -12.72
C GLY A 63 -16.53 -2.04 -11.95
N VAL A 64 -17.84 -2.18 -12.14
CA VAL A 64 -18.63 -3.25 -11.53
C VAL A 64 -18.15 -4.61 -12.06
N LEU A 65 -17.86 -4.71 -13.36
CA LEU A 65 -17.35 -5.94 -13.99
C LEU A 65 -15.90 -6.26 -13.63
N SER A 66 -15.10 -5.24 -13.30
CA SER A 66 -13.71 -5.39 -12.87
C SER A 66 -13.60 -5.82 -11.39
N SER A 67 -14.68 -5.67 -10.62
CA SER A 67 -14.74 -6.06 -9.21
C SER A 67 -15.07 -7.55 -9.07
N ASP A 68 -14.28 -8.29 -8.27
CA ASP A 68 -14.28 -9.76 -8.15
C ASP A 68 -15.59 -10.41 -7.61
N GLY A 69 -16.66 -9.65 -7.36
CA GLY A 69 -17.84 -10.12 -6.63
C GLY A 69 -19.07 -10.53 -7.46
N LEU A 70 -19.14 -10.20 -8.76
CA LEU A 70 -20.41 -10.24 -9.52
C LEU A 70 -20.46 -11.15 -10.74
N CYS A 71 -19.36 -11.84 -11.06
CA CYS A 71 -19.31 -12.76 -12.19
C CYS A 71 -19.45 -14.23 -11.77
N PRO A 72 -20.22 -15.04 -12.52
CA PRO A 72 -20.40 -16.45 -12.20
C PRO A 72 -19.06 -17.22 -12.24
N PRO A 73 -18.89 -18.25 -11.39
CA PRO A 73 -17.67 -19.06 -11.35
C PRO A 73 -17.51 -19.79 -12.69
N GLY A 74 -16.55 -19.35 -13.51
CA GLY A 74 -16.27 -19.90 -14.85
C GLY A 74 -15.94 -18.84 -15.90
N SER A 75 -16.36 -17.58 -15.71
CA SER A 75 -15.92 -16.44 -16.52
C SER A 75 -14.87 -15.65 -15.75
N ARG A 76 -13.58 -16.00 -15.91
CA ARG A 76 -12.48 -15.09 -15.54
C ARG A 76 -12.71 -13.80 -16.31
N THR A 77 -13.12 -12.75 -15.62
CA THR A 77 -13.58 -11.52 -16.25
C THR A 77 -12.46 -10.95 -17.11
N SER A 78 -12.75 -10.70 -18.39
CA SER A 78 -11.77 -10.11 -19.30
C SER A 78 -11.28 -8.73 -18.86
N TRP A 79 -11.97 -8.15 -17.88
CA TRP A 79 -11.76 -6.81 -17.37
C TRP A 79 -11.07 -6.76 -15.99
N ASN A 80 -10.68 -7.90 -15.42
CA ASN A 80 -9.75 -7.85 -14.29
C ASN A 80 -8.45 -7.15 -14.75
N PRO A 81 -7.85 -6.23 -13.97
CA PRO A 81 -6.60 -5.57 -14.33
C PRO A 81 -5.45 -6.53 -14.70
N ALA A 82 -5.49 -7.78 -14.21
CA ALA A 82 -4.53 -8.82 -14.55
C ALA A 82 -4.87 -9.61 -15.82
N HIS A 83 -6.01 -9.32 -16.46
CA HIS A 83 -6.47 -9.99 -17.67
C HIS A 83 -5.90 -9.33 -18.94
N PRO A 84 -5.46 -10.10 -19.95
CA PRO A 84 -4.83 -9.56 -21.17
C PRO A 84 -5.67 -8.52 -21.93
N THR A 85 -7.00 -8.65 -21.92
CA THR A 85 -7.91 -7.75 -22.64
C THR A 85 -7.85 -6.32 -22.13
N CYS A 86 -7.81 -6.09 -20.80
CA CYS A 86 -7.65 -4.74 -20.24
C CYS A 86 -6.32 -4.10 -20.68
N SER A 87 -5.23 -4.86 -20.69
CA SER A 87 -3.93 -4.36 -21.16
C SER A 87 -3.93 -4.07 -22.66
N GLN A 88 -4.59 -4.90 -23.47
CA GLN A 88 -4.70 -4.67 -24.92
C GLN A 88 -5.49 -3.39 -25.22
N MET A 89 -6.60 -3.17 -24.53
CA MET A 89 -7.38 -1.95 -24.68
C MET A 89 -6.63 -0.71 -24.24
N ALA A 90 -5.96 -0.78 -23.08
CA ALA A 90 -5.10 0.30 -22.62
C ALA A 90 -4.03 0.66 -23.66
N THR A 91 -3.44 -0.34 -24.33
CA THR A 91 -2.50 -0.14 -25.43
C THR A 91 -3.13 0.60 -26.61
N LYS A 92 -4.37 0.25 -27.00
CA LYS A 92 -5.11 0.97 -28.05
C LYS A 92 -5.48 2.40 -27.64
N SER A 93 -5.63 2.68 -26.35
CA SER A 93 -5.99 4.01 -25.82
C SER A 93 -4.80 4.95 -25.57
N VAL A 94 -3.55 4.50 -25.76
CA VAL A 94 -2.35 5.34 -25.54
C VAL A 94 -2.42 6.65 -26.32
N SER A 95 -2.87 6.61 -27.58
CA SER A 95 -2.98 7.80 -28.43
C SER A 95 -3.90 8.89 -27.85
N PHE A 96 -4.87 8.52 -27.01
CA PHE A 96 -5.82 9.45 -26.40
C PHE A 96 -5.15 10.36 -25.35
N LEU A 97 -4.03 9.92 -24.76
CA LEU A 97 -3.26 10.74 -23.80
C LEU A 97 -2.71 12.02 -24.42
N ASN A 98 -2.52 12.05 -25.74
CA ASN A 98 -2.04 13.21 -26.49
C ASN A 98 -3.17 14.20 -26.83
N SER A 99 -4.43 13.80 -26.64
CA SER A 99 -5.58 14.70 -26.79
C SER A 99 -5.74 15.53 -25.52
N GLU A 100 -5.58 16.86 -25.66
CA GLU A 100 -5.77 17.80 -24.55
C GLU A 100 -7.20 17.73 -23.99
N VAL A 101 -8.20 17.51 -24.85
CA VAL A 101 -9.60 17.37 -24.43
C VAL A 101 -9.76 16.11 -23.59
N TRP A 102 -9.32 14.96 -24.10
CA TRP A 102 -9.50 13.68 -23.42
C TRP A 102 -8.75 13.64 -22.08
N SER A 103 -7.52 14.13 -22.03
CA SER A 103 -6.72 14.20 -20.80
C SER A 103 -7.33 15.12 -19.74
N LYS A 104 -7.90 16.26 -20.13
CA LYS A 104 -8.64 17.15 -19.21
C LYS A 104 -9.91 16.49 -18.68
N GLU A 105 -10.68 15.80 -19.53
CA GLU A 105 -11.87 15.06 -19.09
C GLU A 105 -11.50 13.93 -18.12
N LEU A 106 -10.43 13.19 -18.39
CA LEU A 106 -9.92 12.15 -17.50
C LEU A 106 -9.61 12.72 -16.11
N LEU A 107 -8.79 13.78 -16.04
CA LEU A 107 -8.44 14.41 -14.76
C LEU A 107 -9.69 14.96 -14.05
N ARG A 108 -10.66 15.51 -14.79
CA ARG A 108 -11.93 15.97 -14.21
C ARG A 108 -12.73 14.83 -13.61
N ALA A 109 -12.85 13.70 -14.31
CA ALA A 109 -13.55 12.52 -13.83
C ALA A 109 -12.89 11.93 -12.57
N LEU A 110 -11.55 11.88 -12.53
CA LEU A 110 -10.79 11.40 -11.37
C LEU A 110 -10.90 12.31 -10.15
N THR A 111 -11.12 13.62 -10.35
CA THR A 111 -11.11 14.63 -9.28
C THR A 111 -12.50 15.07 -8.82
N LYS A 112 -13.57 14.71 -9.55
CA LYS A 112 -14.97 14.96 -9.13
C LYS A 112 -15.16 14.39 -7.72
N PRO A 113 -15.49 15.19 -6.69
CA PRO A 113 -15.70 14.67 -5.33
C PRO A 113 -16.83 13.63 -5.32
N SER A 114 -16.66 12.53 -4.57
CA SER A 114 -17.78 11.62 -4.27
C SER A 114 -18.69 12.28 -3.24
N GLN A 115 -20.01 12.17 -3.41
CA GLN A 115 -20.99 12.85 -2.55
C GLN A 115 -21.02 12.27 -1.12
N SER A 116 -20.77 10.96 -0.96
CA SER A 116 -20.56 10.35 0.34
C SER A 116 -19.08 9.99 0.55
N GLN A 117 -18.57 10.18 1.77
CA GLN A 117 -17.19 9.81 2.13
C GLN A 117 -16.92 8.30 2.08
N GLN A 118 -17.97 7.50 1.85
CA GLN A 118 -17.97 6.04 2.00
C GLN A 118 -18.21 5.29 0.69
N GLU A 119 -18.73 5.95 -0.36
CA GLU A 119 -18.96 5.30 -1.65
C GLU A 119 -17.67 5.17 -2.46
N GLN A 120 -17.19 3.93 -2.50
CA GLN A 120 -16.38 3.41 -3.60
C GLN A 120 -17.25 3.44 -4.86
N SER A 121 -17.11 4.48 -5.68
CA SER A 121 -17.75 4.43 -7.00
C SER A 121 -16.90 3.51 -7.89
N PRO A 122 -17.45 2.38 -8.36
CA PRO A 122 -16.69 1.38 -9.11
C PRO A 122 -16.04 1.99 -10.37
N GLU A 123 -16.68 2.99 -10.96
CA GLU A 123 -16.16 3.79 -12.07
C GLU A 123 -14.78 4.43 -11.80
N LYS A 124 -14.54 4.94 -10.58
CA LYS A 124 -13.29 5.65 -10.25
C LYS A 124 -12.17 4.65 -10.06
N ASP A 125 -12.44 3.56 -9.35
CA ASP A 125 -11.48 2.48 -9.15
C ASP A 125 -11.04 1.89 -10.49
N PHE A 126 -11.98 1.72 -11.42
CA PHE A 126 -11.69 1.36 -12.80
C PHE A 126 -10.87 2.43 -13.52
N LEU A 127 -11.27 3.70 -13.48
CA LEU A 127 -10.57 4.79 -14.16
C LEU A 127 -9.11 4.92 -13.74
N PHE A 128 -8.80 4.88 -12.44
CA PHE A 128 -7.41 4.91 -11.95
C PHE A 128 -6.61 3.71 -12.45
N THR A 129 -7.21 2.52 -12.38
CA THR A 129 -6.59 1.29 -12.88
C THR A 129 -6.34 1.38 -14.39
N TYR A 130 -7.33 1.78 -15.16
CA TYR A 130 -7.28 1.90 -16.60
C TYR A 130 -6.23 2.92 -17.02
N TYR A 131 -6.23 4.10 -16.38
CA TYR A 131 -5.22 5.13 -16.61
C TYR A 131 -3.80 4.61 -16.34
N GLY A 132 -3.61 3.88 -15.24
CA GLY A 132 -2.32 3.25 -14.92
C GLY A 132 -1.88 2.24 -15.97
N LEU A 133 -2.80 1.46 -16.54
CA LEU A 133 -2.52 0.53 -17.63
C LEU A 133 -2.17 1.27 -18.94
N ILE A 134 -2.83 2.40 -19.24
CA ILE A 134 -2.48 3.20 -20.42
C ILE A 134 -1.08 3.79 -20.26
N LEU A 135 -0.75 4.33 -19.08
CA LEU A 135 0.58 4.85 -18.78
C LEU A 135 1.65 3.76 -18.76
N GLN A 136 1.29 2.55 -18.34
CA GLN A 136 2.17 1.39 -18.49
C GLN A 136 2.37 1.03 -19.96
N ALA A 137 1.38 1.23 -20.82
CA ALA A 137 1.43 0.89 -22.24
C ALA A 137 2.24 1.91 -23.08
N GLU A 138 2.21 3.18 -22.69
CA GLU A 138 2.91 4.31 -23.32
C GLU A 138 4.41 4.07 -23.49
N GLU A 139 5.00 4.65 -24.54
CA GLU A 139 6.43 4.53 -24.85
C GLU A 139 7.19 5.82 -24.52
N SER A 140 6.53 6.97 -24.63
CA SER A 140 7.12 8.27 -24.36
C SER A 140 7.26 8.51 -22.84
N SER A 141 8.50 8.43 -22.34
CA SER A 141 8.84 8.83 -20.96
C SER A 141 8.36 10.24 -20.62
N LEU A 142 8.41 11.18 -21.57
CA LEU A 142 7.91 12.54 -21.35
C LEU A 142 6.40 12.54 -21.08
N THR A 143 5.63 11.84 -21.91
CA THR A 143 4.17 11.75 -21.76
C THR A 143 3.81 11.11 -20.42
N VAL A 144 4.46 10.00 -20.06
CA VAL A 144 4.26 9.34 -18.76
C VAL A 144 4.54 10.31 -17.61
N ARG A 145 5.67 11.03 -17.63
CA ARG A 145 6.02 11.99 -16.58
C ARG A 145 5.02 13.13 -16.47
N THR A 146 4.61 13.74 -17.59
CA THR A 146 3.64 14.83 -17.62
C THR A 146 2.30 14.41 -17.03
N HIS A 147 1.81 13.23 -17.41
CA HIS A 147 0.53 12.69 -16.93
C HIS A 147 0.58 12.35 -15.44
N LEU A 148 1.64 11.69 -14.96
CA LEU A 148 1.81 11.39 -13.54
C LEU A 148 1.97 12.66 -12.68
N GLN A 149 2.69 13.68 -13.18
CA GLN A 149 2.77 14.98 -12.52
C GLN A 149 1.38 15.62 -12.42
N GLY A 150 0.64 15.72 -13.53
CA GLY A 150 -0.71 16.28 -13.53
C GLY A 150 -1.66 15.56 -12.57
N LEU A 151 -1.55 14.23 -12.47
CA LEU A 151 -2.30 13.42 -11.51
C LEU A 151 -1.96 13.76 -10.06
N LEU A 152 -0.67 13.80 -9.71
CA LEU A 152 -0.20 14.13 -8.36
C LEU A 152 -0.49 15.59 -7.98
N GLU A 153 -0.72 16.47 -8.95
CA GLU A 153 -1.12 17.85 -8.69
C GLU A 153 -2.62 18.02 -8.36
N THR A 154 -3.38 16.93 -8.36
CA THR A 154 -4.78 16.96 -7.93
C THR A 154 -4.94 16.87 -6.39
N SER A 155 -6.16 16.85 -5.88
CA SER A 155 -6.42 16.87 -4.44
C SER A 155 -6.12 15.53 -3.77
N HIS A 156 -5.48 15.57 -2.58
CA HIS A 156 -5.20 14.37 -1.79
C HIS A 156 -6.16 14.19 -0.61
N GLN A 157 -7.29 14.91 -0.57
CA GLN A 157 -8.21 14.87 0.58
C GLN A 157 -8.93 13.53 0.72
N TRP A 158 -9.28 12.90 -0.40
CA TRP A 158 -10.18 11.76 -0.43
C TRP A 158 -9.40 10.44 -0.35
N PRO A 159 -9.71 9.54 0.61
CA PRO A 159 -8.97 8.28 0.79
C PRO A 159 -8.89 7.42 -0.48
N LYS A 160 -10.02 7.21 -1.15
CA LYS A 160 -10.09 6.38 -2.36
C LYS A 160 -9.37 6.99 -3.56
N GLN A 161 -9.38 8.32 -3.68
CA GLN A 161 -8.55 9.00 -4.67
C GLN A 161 -7.06 8.79 -4.41
N ARG A 162 -6.61 8.84 -3.15
CA ARG A 162 -5.19 8.56 -2.81
C ARG A 162 -4.79 7.13 -3.17
N GLU A 163 -5.65 6.15 -2.85
CA GLU A 163 -5.43 4.74 -3.21
C GLU A 163 -5.37 4.58 -4.73
N GLY A 164 -6.30 5.18 -5.47
CA GLY A 164 -6.34 5.16 -6.93
C GLY A 164 -5.13 5.84 -7.59
N MET A 165 -4.69 6.98 -7.07
CA MET A 165 -3.45 7.64 -7.51
C MET A 165 -2.26 6.72 -7.33
N ALA A 166 -2.08 6.16 -6.13
CA ALA A 166 -0.99 5.23 -5.85
C ALA A 166 -1.04 4.02 -6.80
N ARG A 167 -2.24 3.48 -7.05
CA ARG A 167 -2.44 2.37 -7.98
C ARG A 167 -2.01 2.72 -9.40
N THR A 168 -2.38 3.89 -9.87
CA THR A 168 -2.00 4.41 -11.19
C THR A 168 -0.47 4.51 -11.31
N VAL A 169 0.17 5.12 -10.30
CA VAL A 169 1.64 5.27 -10.24
C VAL A 169 2.34 3.91 -10.25
N GLY A 170 1.86 2.94 -9.46
CA GLY A 170 2.44 1.59 -9.44
C GLY A 170 2.31 0.86 -10.78
N LEU A 171 1.15 0.94 -11.43
CA LEU A 171 0.96 0.32 -12.74
C LEU A 171 1.92 0.90 -13.78
N ALA A 172 2.09 2.23 -13.82
CA ALA A 172 3.09 2.87 -14.68
C ALA A 172 4.52 2.39 -14.36
N ALA A 173 4.86 2.24 -13.08
CA ALA A 173 6.20 1.83 -12.63
C ALA A 173 6.59 0.41 -13.07
N ALA A 174 5.62 -0.44 -13.42
CA ALA A 174 5.89 -1.77 -13.93
C ALA A 174 6.66 -1.78 -15.27
N ARG A 175 6.65 -0.67 -16.02
CA ARG A 175 7.47 -0.45 -17.23
C ARG A 175 8.37 0.78 -17.15
N HIS A 176 7.98 1.80 -16.39
CA HIS A 176 8.64 3.11 -16.34
C HIS A 176 9.17 3.43 -14.94
N LEU A 177 9.89 2.49 -14.32
CA LEU A 177 10.32 2.61 -12.92
C LEU A 177 11.17 3.86 -12.65
N ASP A 178 12.15 4.14 -13.50
CA ASP A 178 13.03 5.32 -13.38
C ASP A 178 12.25 6.64 -13.54
N ASP A 179 11.31 6.69 -14.48
CA ASP A 179 10.48 7.87 -14.72
C ASP A 179 9.55 8.13 -13.54
N VAL A 180 8.90 7.08 -13.03
CA VAL A 180 8.03 7.16 -11.85
C VAL A 180 8.82 7.61 -10.62
N TRP A 181 10.02 7.06 -10.42
CA TRP A 181 10.90 7.47 -9.33
C TRP A 181 11.24 8.95 -9.42
N ALA A 182 11.63 9.44 -10.60
CA ALA A 182 11.93 10.85 -10.83
C ALA A 182 10.74 11.76 -10.54
N VAL A 183 9.52 11.37 -10.95
CA VAL A 183 8.29 12.11 -10.69
C VAL A 183 7.97 12.17 -9.20
N LEU A 184 8.04 11.03 -8.49
CA LEU A 184 7.80 10.99 -7.04
C LEU A 184 8.84 11.79 -6.25
N ASP A 185 10.11 11.73 -6.65
CA ASP A 185 11.18 12.52 -6.03
C ASP A 185 10.98 14.02 -6.25
N GLN A 186 10.68 14.43 -7.49
CA GLN A 186 10.41 15.83 -7.82
C GLN A 186 9.18 16.36 -7.09
N PHE A 187 8.07 15.62 -7.13
CA PHE A 187 6.84 15.99 -6.43
C PHE A 187 7.07 16.06 -4.92
N GLY A 188 7.82 15.12 -4.36
CA GLY A 188 8.18 15.07 -2.95
C GLY A 188 8.98 16.28 -2.45
N ARG A 189 9.76 16.90 -3.34
CA ARG A 189 10.54 18.12 -3.06
C ARG A 189 9.75 19.42 -3.28
N SER A 190 8.55 19.34 -3.85
CA SER A 190 7.72 20.51 -4.14
C SER A 190 7.32 21.26 -2.87
N THR A 191 7.08 22.57 -3.00
CA THR A 191 6.61 23.41 -1.89
C THR A 191 5.34 22.83 -1.28
N ARG A 192 4.38 22.41 -2.10
CA ARG A 192 3.09 21.80 -1.70
C ARG A 192 3.27 20.59 -0.78
N VAL A 193 4.19 19.68 -1.11
CA VAL A 193 4.50 18.55 -0.23
C VAL A 193 5.23 19.03 1.02
N LYS A 194 6.15 19.99 0.93
CA LYS A 194 6.76 20.59 2.13
C LYS A 194 5.73 21.21 3.08
N TRP A 195 4.64 21.81 2.59
CA TRP A 195 3.52 22.28 3.43
C TRP A 195 2.87 21.12 4.19
N SER A 196 2.68 19.97 3.55
CA SER A 196 2.19 18.75 4.22
C SER A 196 3.15 18.18 5.27
N LEU A 197 4.46 18.48 5.15
CA LEU A 197 5.52 18.01 6.05
C LEU A 197 5.82 18.95 7.21
N HIS A 198 5.65 20.28 7.05
CA HIS A 198 6.18 21.25 8.02
C HIS A 198 5.14 22.05 8.82
N LEU A 199 3.82 21.91 8.60
CA LEU A 199 2.87 22.88 9.20
C LEU A 199 1.58 22.29 9.78
N PHE A 200 1.67 21.82 11.03
CA PHE A 200 0.57 21.90 12.00
C PHE A 200 0.96 22.58 13.32
N SER A 201 2.14 23.23 13.41
CA SER A 201 2.58 23.92 14.64
C SER A 201 2.60 25.44 14.58
N LEU A 202 2.20 26.10 13.48
CA LEU A 202 2.00 27.54 13.49
C LEU A 202 0.50 27.86 13.67
N LYS A 203 0.12 28.12 14.92
CA LYS A 203 -1.02 28.97 15.28
C LYS A 203 -0.82 30.34 14.64
N VAL A 204 -1.18 30.50 13.36
CA VAL A 204 -1.39 31.79 12.72
C VAL A 204 -2.66 31.66 11.88
N GLY A 205 -3.60 32.57 12.11
CA GLY A 205 -5.00 32.44 11.69
C GLY A 205 -5.22 32.32 10.18
N GLY A 206 -6.32 31.63 9.85
CA GLY A 206 -6.85 31.49 8.50
C GLY A 206 -6.37 30.23 7.78
N GLN A 207 -7.02 29.09 8.02
CA GLN A 207 -6.88 27.92 7.16
C GLN A 207 -7.44 28.28 5.79
N SER A 208 -6.61 28.37 4.75
CA SER A 208 -7.11 28.49 3.38
C SER A 208 -7.61 27.12 2.91
N SER A 209 -8.69 27.09 2.13
CA SER A 209 -9.23 25.83 1.56
C SER A 209 -8.19 25.08 0.70
N GLU A 210 -7.26 25.82 0.10
CA GLU A 210 -6.19 25.28 -0.73
C GLU A 210 -5.13 24.51 0.06
N ASP A 211 -4.91 24.81 1.34
CA ASP A 211 -3.90 24.11 2.16
C ASP A 211 -4.36 22.69 2.52
N LEU A 212 -5.67 22.50 2.69
CA LEU A 212 -6.23 21.21 3.11
C LEU A 212 -6.08 20.14 2.02
N ARG A 213 -6.00 20.54 0.73
CA ARG A 213 -5.84 19.58 -0.38
C ARG A 213 -4.52 18.83 -0.37
N TRP A 214 -3.50 19.42 0.24
CA TRP A 214 -2.15 18.88 0.28
C TRP A 214 -1.84 18.16 1.59
N LYS A 215 -2.69 18.28 2.61
CA LYS A 215 -2.50 17.69 3.94
C LYS A 215 -2.02 16.22 3.90
N TRP A 216 -2.61 15.41 3.02
CA TRP A 216 -2.30 13.97 2.90
C TRP A 216 -1.47 13.61 1.66
N ALA A 217 -0.75 14.58 1.09
CA ALA A 217 0.16 14.32 -0.02
C ALA A 217 1.26 13.32 0.40
N GLY A 218 1.86 13.47 1.60
CA GLY A 218 2.82 12.51 2.15
C GLY A 218 2.26 11.09 2.26
N SER A 219 1.02 10.93 2.72
CA SER A 219 0.32 9.64 2.79
C SER A 219 0.10 9.02 1.40
N THR A 220 -0.21 9.85 0.40
CA THR A 220 -0.36 9.40 -0.99
C THR A 220 0.97 8.91 -1.57
N ILE A 221 2.05 9.66 -1.31
CA ILE A 221 3.40 9.30 -1.76
C ILE A 221 3.85 7.99 -1.12
N LEU A 222 3.55 7.77 0.18
CA LEU A 222 3.81 6.50 0.86
C LEU A 222 3.12 5.32 0.16
N LEU A 223 1.82 5.43 -0.10
CA LEU A 223 1.06 4.42 -0.83
C LEU A 223 1.65 4.18 -2.23
N ALA A 224 2.01 5.26 -2.93
CA ALA A 224 2.61 5.17 -4.27
C ALA A 224 3.93 4.38 -4.25
N TYR A 225 4.82 4.62 -3.29
CA TYR A 225 6.03 3.82 -3.13
C TYR A 225 5.73 2.33 -2.85
N GLY A 226 4.66 2.02 -2.10
CA GLY A 226 4.21 0.66 -1.87
C GLY A 226 3.73 -0.03 -3.15
N GLU A 227 2.92 0.67 -3.95
CA GLU A 227 2.45 0.21 -5.27
C GLU A 227 3.61 0.05 -6.26
N VAL A 228 4.56 0.98 -6.30
CA VAL A 228 5.80 0.84 -7.08
C VAL A 228 6.54 -0.45 -6.70
N ALA A 229 6.72 -0.70 -5.40
CA ALA A 229 7.40 -1.90 -4.93
C ALA A 229 6.67 -3.19 -5.35
N ALA A 230 5.34 -3.21 -5.22
CA ALA A 230 4.52 -4.36 -5.61
C ALA A 230 4.56 -4.65 -7.11
N LYS A 231 4.80 -3.63 -7.95
CA LYS A 231 4.74 -3.71 -9.42
C LYS A 231 6.10 -3.77 -10.11
N ALA A 232 7.20 -3.52 -9.40
CA ALA A 232 8.57 -3.63 -9.91
C ALA A 232 9.02 -5.07 -10.25
N LYS A 233 8.20 -6.10 -9.93
CA LYS A 233 8.44 -7.53 -10.24
C LYS A 233 9.85 -7.97 -9.80
N ALA A 234 10.63 -8.59 -10.70
CA ALA A 234 11.96 -9.13 -10.42
C ALA A 234 13.04 -8.04 -10.19
N HIS A 235 12.75 -6.77 -10.49
CA HIS A 235 13.73 -5.68 -10.44
C HIS A 235 13.67 -4.90 -9.13
N ILE A 236 12.95 -5.37 -8.10
CA ILE A 236 12.71 -4.61 -6.88
C ILE A 236 13.95 -4.46 -5.99
N LEU A 237 14.80 -5.49 -5.86
CA LEU A 237 15.87 -5.52 -4.84
C LEU A 237 16.79 -4.29 -4.85
N PRO A 238 17.33 -3.83 -5.99
CA PRO A 238 18.18 -2.64 -6.04
C PRO A 238 17.49 -1.34 -5.60
N TRP A 239 16.15 -1.32 -5.59
CA TRP A 239 15.34 -0.15 -5.25
C TRP A 239 14.84 -0.15 -3.82
N VAL A 240 14.93 -1.27 -3.10
CA VAL A 240 14.33 -1.42 -1.76
C VAL A 240 14.85 -0.36 -0.80
N ASP A 241 16.16 -0.17 -0.69
CA ASP A 241 16.73 0.81 0.25
C ASP A 241 16.40 2.25 -0.14
N ASN A 242 16.35 2.55 -1.44
CA ASN A 242 15.90 3.86 -1.93
C ASN A 242 14.43 4.11 -1.52
N ILE A 243 13.55 3.15 -1.79
CA ILE A 243 12.13 3.21 -1.41
C ILE A 243 11.97 3.35 0.11
N LEU A 244 12.69 2.54 0.89
CA LEU A 244 12.67 2.57 2.35
C LEU A 244 13.12 3.93 2.89
N SER A 245 14.21 4.49 2.37
CA SER A 245 14.70 5.80 2.81
C SER A 245 13.64 6.88 2.65
N ARG A 246 12.86 6.84 1.56
CA ARG A 246 11.75 7.76 1.31
C ARG A 246 10.57 7.48 2.24
N MET A 247 10.20 6.23 2.43
CA MET A 247 9.09 5.87 3.32
C MET A 247 9.37 6.26 4.78
N ILE A 248 10.60 6.04 5.28
CA ILE A 248 11.06 6.48 6.60
C ILE A 248 11.01 8.00 6.71
N PHE A 249 11.50 8.71 5.69
CA PHE A 249 11.43 10.18 5.65
C PHE A 249 9.99 10.69 5.82
N TYR A 250 9.04 10.18 5.04
CA TYR A 250 7.63 10.61 5.12
C TYR A 250 6.98 10.21 6.44
N PHE A 251 7.33 9.05 7.00
CA PHE A 251 6.81 8.64 8.31
C PHE A 251 7.19 9.62 9.43
N HIS A 252 8.44 10.10 9.44
CA HIS A 252 8.92 11.01 10.48
C HIS A 252 8.45 12.45 10.30
N HIS A 253 8.29 12.91 9.06
CA HIS A 253 8.05 14.33 8.78
C HIS A 253 6.60 14.64 8.40
N SER A 254 5.72 13.65 8.20
CA SER A 254 4.30 13.95 7.92
C SER A 254 3.49 14.15 9.20
N SER A 255 2.34 14.80 9.10
CA SER A 255 1.41 14.94 10.23
C SER A 255 0.95 13.57 10.73
N TRP A 256 1.17 13.29 12.01
CA TRP A 256 0.72 12.05 12.64
C TRP A 256 -0.81 12.00 12.71
N ASP A 257 -1.42 11.13 11.91
CA ASP A 257 -2.84 10.78 11.96
C ASP A 257 -3.09 9.33 11.50
N GLU A 258 -4.34 8.87 11.59
CA GLU A 258 -4.74 7.51 11.18
C GLU A 258 -4.52 7.27 9.67
N THR A 259 -4.55 8.33 8.85
CA THR A 259 -4.31 8.22 7.40
C THR A 259 -2.84 7.93 7.11
N LEU A 260 -1.92 8.64 7.78
CA LEU A 260 -0.48 8.38 7.71
C LEU A 260 -0.18 6.95 8.18
N LYS A 261 -0.73 6.56 9.34
CA LYS A 261 -0.56 5.22 9.90
C LYS A 261 -0.99 4.13 8.92
N HIS A 262 -2.22 4.24 8.39
CA HIS A 262 -2.74 3.28 7.42
C HIS A 262 -1.88 3.23 6.15
N SER A 263 -1.54 4.39 5.59
CA SER A 263 -0.75 4.49 4.36
C SER A 263 0.63 3.87 4.51
N PHE A 264 1.30 4.13 5.64
CA PHE A 264 2.62 3.58 5.93
C PHE A 264 2.57 2.04 6.09
N LEU A 265 1.64 1.52 6.90
CA LEU A 265 1.52 0.08 7.12
C LEU A 265 1.15 -0.67 5.83
N THR A 266 0.20 -0.14 5.05
CA THR A 266 -0.17 -0.72 3.75
C THR A 266 1.02 -0.73 2.81
N ALA A 267 1.74 0.38 2.65
CA ALA A 267 2.90 0.46 1.79
C ALA A 267 4.03 -0.50 2.22
N MET A 268 4.25 -0.66 3.52
CA MET A 268 5.19 -1.62 4.08
C MET A 268 4.82 -3.07 3.79
N LEU A 269 3.54 -3.43 3.93
CA LEU A 269 3.07 -4.78 3.60
C LEU A 269 3.29 -5.10 2.13
N MET A 270 3.07 -4.12 1.25
CA MET A 270 3.32 -4.27 -0.18
C MET A 270 4.80 -4.47 -0.50
N LEU A 271 5.67 -3.69 0.13
CA LEU A 271 7.12 -3.79 -0.03
C LEU A 271 7.66 -5.13 0.50
N VAL A 272 7.32 -5.50 1.74
CA VAL A 272 7.73 -6.80 2.32
C VAL A 272 7.20 -7.95 1.47
N GLY A 273 5.95 -7.87 1.01
CA GLY A 273 5.39 -8.85 0.09
C GLY A 273 6.16 -8.95 -1.22
N ALA A 274 6.64 -7.82 -1.78
CA ALA A 274 7.47 -7.80 -2.98
C ALA A 274 8.84 -8.44 -2.75
N ILE A 275 9.50 -8.12 -1.62
CA ILE A 275 10.78 -8.72 -1.22
C ILE A 275 10.65 -10.24 -1.06
N SER A 276 9.62 -10.71 -0.36
CA SER A 276 9.40 -12.14 -0.12
C SER A 276 9.16 -12.96 -1.38
N ARG A 277 8.69 -12.32 -2.47
CA ARG A 277 8.51 -12.98 -3.79
C ARG A 277 9.75 -12.88 -4.68
N SER A 278 10.76 -12.11 -4.29
CA SER A 278 11.92 -11.85 -5.13
C SER A 278 12.98 -12.92 -4.94
N GLU A 279 13.42 -13.50 -6.05
CA GLU A 279 14.58 -14.39 -6.06
C GLU A 279 15.82 -13.62 -5.57
N GLY A 280 16.62 -14.24 -4.70
CA GLY A 280 17.85 -13.61 -4.15
C GLY A 280 17.63 -12.67 -2.96
N ALA A 281 16.40 -12.46 -2.49
CA ALA A 281 16.12 -11.65 -1.30
C ALA A 281 16.87 -12.15 -0.04
N HIS A 282 17.09 -13.46 0.08
CA HIS A 282 17.81 -14.05 1.22
C HIS A 282 19.30 -13.71 1.25
N SER A 283 19.91 -13.38 0.10
CA SER A 283 21.31 -12.97 -0.01
C SER A 283 21.50 -11.46 -0.02
N TYR A 284 20.42 -10.69 -0.18
CA TYR A 284 20.49 -9.23 -0.24
C TYR A 284 20.64 -8.64 1.18
N GLU A 285 21.56 -7.70 1.34
CA GLU A 285 21.74 -6.95 2.59
C GLU A 285 21.00 -5.62 2.51
N PHE A 286 19.99 -5.46 3.35
CA PHE A 286 19.16 -4.26 3.41
C PHE A 286 19.71 -3.29 4.45
N SER A 287 20.07 -2.08 4.02
CA SER A 287 20.69 -1.09 4.90
C SER A 287 19.71 -0.38 5.82
N GLN A 288 18.44 -0.25 5.42
CA GLN A 288 17.43 0.55 6.13
C GLN A 288 16.54 -0.27 7.11
N THR A 289 16.74 -1.59 7.20
CA THR A 289 15.88 -2.46 8.03
C THR A 289 15.88 -2.05 9.50
N SER A 290 17.02 -1.59 10.01
CA SER A 290 17.16 -1.08 11.36
C SER A 290 16.25 0.11 11.64
N GLU A 291 16.34 1.14 10.82
CA GLU A 291 15.60 2.40 10.97
C GLU A 291 14.10 2.15 10.82
N LEU A 292 13.72 1.25 9.91
CA LEU A 292 12.33 0.84 9.74
C LEU A 292 11.74 0.17 11.00
N LEU A 293 12.52 -0.67 11.69
CA LEU A 293 12.07 -1.28 12.93
C LEU A 293 11.84 -0.27 14.06
N GLU A 294 12.60 0.84 14.09
CA GLU A 294 12.27 1.93 15.02
C GLU A 294 10.94 2.61 14.66
N CYS A 295 10.66 2.80 13.36
CA CYS A 295 9.36 3.35 12.93
C CYS A 295 8.20 2.45 13.41
N LEU A 296 8.31 1.14 13.22
CA LEU A 296 7.29 0.16 13.65
C LEU A 296 7.19 0.06 15.17
N LYS A 297 8.30 0.22 15.89
CA LYS A 297 8.29 0.30 17.35
C LYS A 297 7.53 1.54 17.83
N VAL A 298 7.78 2.71 17.25
CA VAL A 298 7.05 3.96 17.56
C VAL A 298 5.56 3.81 17.26
N LEU A 299 5.20 3.15 16.16
CA LEU A 299 3.81 2.79 15.85
C LEU A 299 3.19 1.96 16.96
N MET A 300 3.86 0.87 17.36
CA MET A 300 3.38 -0.02 18.40
C MET A 300 3.21 0.68 19.76
N GLU A 301 4.13 1.58 20.12
CA GLU A 301 4.09 2.35 21.37
C GLU A 301 2.94 3.36 21.39
N LYS A 302 2.53 3.87 20.23
CA LYS A 302 1.43 4.83 20.09
C LYS A 302 0.06 4.18 19.90
N GLU A 303 -0.01 2.86 19.74
CA GLU A 303 -1.29 2.17 19.58
C GLU A 303 -2.12 2.24 20.87
N PRO A 304 -3.45 2.43 20.75
CA PRO A 304 -4.36 2.52 21.89
C PRO A 304 -4.29 1.27 22.78
N GLN A 305 -4.09 1.46 24.08
CA GLN A 305 -4.03 0.38 25.07
C GLN A 305 -5.43 -0.04 25.58
N ASP A 306 -6.44 0.78 25.30
CA ASP A 306 -7.84 0.55 25.67
C ASP A 306 -8.55 -0.46 24.77
N ALA A 307 -7.98 -0.79 23.60
CA ALA A 307 -8.49 -1.82 22.70
C ALA A 307 -7.61 -3.09 22.72
N LEU A 308 -8.21 -4.25 22.97
CA LEU A 308 -7.52 -5.56 23.00
C LEU A 308 -6.88 -5.92 21.65
N CYS A 309 -7.53 -5.58 20.54
CA CYS A 309 -7.04 -5.85 19.19
C CYS A 309 -7.31 -4.66 18.26
N THR A 310 -6.30 -4.20 17.53
CA THR A 310 -6.44 -3.28 16.40
C THR A 310 -5.83 -3.92 15.14
N PRO A 311 -6.36 -3.65 13.93
CA PRO A 311 -5.74 -4.12 12.69
C PRO A 311 -4.28 -3.65 12.58
N SER A 312 -4.00 -2.42 13.01
CA SER A 312 -2.67 -1.81 12.96
C SER A 312 -1.65 -2.52 13.85
N ARG A 313 -2.06 -2.99 15.04
CA ARG A 313 -1.22 -3.83 15.91
C ARG A 313 -0.83 -5.13 15.21
N TRP A 314 -1.79 -5.83 14.62
CA TRP A 314 -1.52 -7.08 13.89
C TRP A 314 -0.59 -6.85 12.69
N GLN A 315 -0.87 -5.82 11.87
CA GLN A 315 -0.03 -5.47 10.72
C GLN A 315 1.41 -5.16 11.15
N THR A 316 1.57 -4.38 12.22
CA THR A 316 2.89 -4.01 12.76
C THR A 316 3.65 -5.23 13.27
N LEU A 317 3.00 -6.16 14.01
CA LEU A 317 3.62 -7.41 14.45
C LEU A 317 4.06 -8.29 13.26
N HIS A 318 3.22 -8.41 12.25
CA HIS A 318 3.53 -9.17 11.05
C HIS A 318 4.74 -8.58 10.30
N LEU A 319 4.80 -7.24 10.18
CA LEU A 319 5.92 -6.54 9.58
C LEU A 319 7.21 -6.72 10.38
N ILE A 320 7.18 -6.54 11.70
CA ILE A 320 8.35 -6.75 12.58
C ILE A 320 8.89 -8.17 12.40
N SER A 321 8.01 -9.18 12.44
CA SER A 321 8.38 -10.58 12.26
C SER A 321 9.03 -10.83 10.90
N SER A 322 8.46 -10.29 9.83
CA SER A 322 8.97 -10.46 8.46
C SER A 322 10.32 -9.78 8.26
N LEU A 323 10.47 -8.55 8.75
CA LEU A 323 11.73 -7.80 8.68
C LEU A 323 12.84 -8.46 9.50
N CYS A 324 12.51 -9.14 10.59
CA CYS A 324 13.49 -9.89 11.40
C CYS A 324 14.11 -11.09 10.67
N GLN A 325 13.53 -11.51 9.55
CA GLN A 325 14.04 -12.60 8.71
C GLN A 325 14.98 -12.09 7.60
N LEU A 326 15.02 -10.77 7.36
CA LEU A 326 15.89 -10.15 6.36
C LEU A 326 17.34 -10.03 6.86
N ARG A 327 18.27 -9.83 5.94
CA ARG A 327 19.68 -9.56 6.25
C ARG A 327 19.99 -8.06 6.19
N PRO A 328 20.90 -7.55 7.03
CA PRO A 328 21.68 -8.29 8.03
C PRO A 328 20.84 -8.70 9.25
N PRO A 329 21.19 -9.82 9.93
CA PRO A 329 20.46 -10.24 11.13
C PRO A 329 20.48 -9.16 12.21
N ILE A 330 19.31 -8.88 12.77
CA ILE A 330 19.18 -7.91 13.86
C ILE A 330 19.83 -8.47 15.13
N GLY A 331 20.61 -7.64 15.83
CA GLY A 331 21.22 -7.99 17.10
C GLY A 331 20.20 -8.39 18.18
N LEU A 332 20.58 -9.35 19.04
CA LEU A 332 19.70 -9.92 20.08
C LEU A 332 19.12 -8.86 21.02
N GLU A 333 19.93 -7.88 21.43
CA GLU A 333 19.52 -6.77 22.28
C GLU A 333 18.36 -5.96 21.71
N ARG A 334 18.36 -5.75 20.40
CA ARG A 334 17.29 -5.00 19.72
C ARG A 334 16.05 -5.86 19.55
N LYS A 335 16.22 -7.14 19.21
CA LYS A 335 15.11 -8.12 19.18
C LYS A 335 14.41 -8.20 20.54
N SER A 336 15.17 -8.25 21.64
CA SER A 336 14.63 -8.24 23.01
C SER A 336 13.80 -6.98 23.29
N ARG A 337 14.30 -5.79 22.93
CA ARG A 337 13.55 -4.53 23.10
C ARG A 337 12.27 -4.48 22.28
N LEU A 338 12.33 -4.90 21.01
CA LEU A 338 11.15 -4.99 20.13
C LEU A 338 10.12 -5.95 20.70
N LEU A 339 10.57 -7.13 21.16
CA LEU A 339 9.70 -8.12 21.79
C LEU A 339 9.03 -7.56 23.05
N SER A 340 9.78 -6.87 23.92
CA SER A 340 9.22 -6.21 25.12
C SER A 340 8.11 -5.21 24.77
N VAL A 341 8.33 -4.39 23.73
CA VAL A 341 7.32 -3.42 23.25
C VAL A 341 6.09 -4.14 22.70
N CYS A 342 6.28 -5.17 21.88
CA CYS A 342 5.20 -5.96 21.30
C CYS A 342 4.37 -6.66 22.39
N LEU A 343 5.02 -7.29 23.37
CA LEU A 343 4.36 -7.96 24.49
C LEU A 343 3.57 -6.95 25.33
N ARG A 344 4.15 -5.78 25.64
CA ARG A 344 3.43 -4.71 26.36
C ARG A 344 2.20 -4.24 25.58
N ALA A 345 2.29 -4.09 24.27
CA ALA A 345 1.16 -3.65 23.45
C ALA A 345 0.04 -4.70 23.31
N VAL A 346 0.37 -5.99 23.40
CA VAL A 346 -0.60 -7.10 23.30
C VAL A 346 -1.19 -7.46 24.66
N PHE A 347 -0.39 -7.47 25.72
CA PHE A 347 -0.79 -7.86 27.07
C PHE A 347 -1.24 -6.68 27.95
N ALA A 348 -1.21 -5.44 27.44
CA ALA A 348 -1.82 -4.32 28.14
C ALA A 348 -3.32 -4.60 28.33
N LEU A 349 -3.75 -4.64 29.59
CA LEU A 349 -5.16 -4.71 29.92
C LEU A 349 -5.75 -3.30 29.78
N PRO A 350 -6.89 -3.14 29.09
CA PRO A 350 -7.61 -1.88 29.08
C PRO A 350 -7.94 -1.46 30.52
N PRO A 351 -7.98 -0.15 30.81
CA PRO A 351 -8.45 0.36 32.11
C PRO A 351 -9.82 -0.22 32.47
N LEU A 352 -10.08 -0.46 33.76
CA LEU A 352 -11.32 -1.08 34.22
C LEU A 352 -12.57 -0.32 33.72
N ASP A 353 -12.51 1.01 33.65
CA ASP A 353 -13.60 1.85 33.14
C ASP A 353 -13.87 1.64 31.63
N ALA A 354 -12.84 1.33 30.85
CA ALA A 354 -12.98 0.97 29.44
C ALA A 354 -13.59 -0.42 29.31
N LEU A 355 -13.11 -1.38 30.10
CA LEU A 355 -13.69 -2.72 30.17
C LEU A 355 -15.17 -2.66 30.57
N GLN A 356 -15.54 -1.88 31.58
CA GLN A 356 -16.93 -1.72 32.03
C GLN A 356 -17.85 -1.15 30.95
N LYS A 357 -17.40 -0.16 30.16
CA LYS A 357 -18.17 0.35 29.00
C LYS A 357 -18.42 -0.73 27.95
N HIS A 358 -17.48 -1.67 27.79
CA HIS A 358 -17.66 -2.83 26.92
C HIS A 358 -18.52 -3.93 27.57
N SER A 359 -18.46 -4.10 28.90
CA SER A 359 -19.30 -5.05 29.66
C SER A 359 -20.80 -4.74 29.52
N CYS A 360 -21.18 -3.47 29.38
CA CYS A 360 -22.57 -3.05 29.19
C CYS A 360 -23.14 -3.41 27.80
N LEU A 361 -22.30 -3.83 26.86
CA LEU A 361 -22.69 -4.17 25.47
C LEU A 361 -22.76 -5.68 25.20
N PHE A 362 -22.39 -6.52 26.17
CA PHE A 362 -22.36 -7.98 26.04
C PHE A 362 -23.21 -8.64 27.11
N LEU A 363 -24.50 -8.85 26.80
CA LEU A 363 -25.38 -9.77 27.57
C LEU A 363 -24.99 -11.25 27.36
N GLU A 364 -24.29 -11.53 26.26
CA GLU A 364 -23.53 -12.77 26.04
C GLU A 364 -22.08 -12.37 25.71
N PRO A 365 -21.06 -12.98 26.33
CA PRO A 365 -19.67 -12.77 25.92
C PRO A 365 -19.55 -13.13 24.43
N PRO A 366 -18.84 -12.32 23.61
CA PRO A 366 -18.67 -12.66 22.21
C PRO A 366 -17.96 -14.00 22.17
N ASP A 367 -18.64 -14.99 21.60
CA ASP A 367 -18.05 -16.26 21.23
C ASP A 367 -16.77 -15.91 20.47
N ILE A 368 -15.60 -16.21 21.05
CA ILE A 368 -14.31 -16.02 20.36
C ILE A 368 -14.27 -17.09 19.27
N GLN A 369 -15.08 -16.91 18.25
CA GLN A 369 -14.90 -17.54 16.96
C GLN A 369 -13.64 -16.90 16.40
N VAL A 370 -12.50 -17.48 16.74
CA VAL A 370 -11.32 -17.47 15.90
C VAL A 370 -11.77 -18.06 14.58
N ARG A 371 -12.35 -17.25 13.69
CA ARG A 371 -12.53 -17.64 12.29
C ARG A 371 -11.12 -17.95 11.79
N PRO A 372 -10.79 -19.20 11.45
CA PRO A 372 -9.57 -19.44 10.72
C PRO A 372 -9.75 -18.68 9.41
N GLN A 373 -8.94 -17.65 9.17
CA GLN A 373 -8.84 -17.14 7.82
C GLN A 373 -8.46 -18.33 6.94
N ARG A 374 -9.32 -18.64 5.98
CA ARG A 374 -9.11 -19.75 5.04
C ARG A 374 -7.72 -19.54 4.41
N PRO A 375 -6.80 -20.50 4.51
CA PRO A 375 -5.57 -20.41 3.75
C PRO A 375 -5.92 -20.35 2.26
N PRO A 376 -5.07 -19.71 1.42
CA PRO A 376 -5.28 -19.70 -0.02
C PRO A 376 -5.41 -21.13 -0.54
N PRO A 377 -6.20 -21.38 -1.60
CA PRO A 377 -6.43 -22.74 -2.09
C PRO A 377 -5.09 -23.39 -2.43
N ALA A 378 -4.79 -24.48 -1.73
CA ALA A 378 -3.72 -25.38 -2.10
C ALA A 378 -4.02 -25.87 -3.52
N GLN A 379 -3.12 -25.57 -4.45
CA GLN A 379 -3.10 -26.27 -5.72
C GLN A 379 -2.79 -27.74 -5.39
N GLY A 380 -3.69 -28.63 -5.82
CA GLY A 380 -3.76 -30.00 -5.35
C GLY A 380 -2.48 -30.78 -5.58
N GLY A 381 -2.18 -31.69 -4.66
CA GLY A 381 -1.13 -32.68 -4.82
C GLY A 381 -0.66 -33.33 -3.52
N LEU A 382 -1.45 -34.29 -3.04
CA LEU A 382 -1.09 -35.39 -2.12
C LEU A 382 -0.89 -35.07 -0.62
N SER A 383 -1.62 -35.84 0.20
CA SER A 383 -1.58 -35.92 1.67
C SER A 383 -0.23 -36.47 2.17
N PRO A 384 0.14 -36.26 3.46
CA PRO A 384 -0.34 -37.16 4.53
C PRO A 384 -0.66 -36.50 5.89
N THR A 385 -1.12 -37.36 6.79
CA THR A 385 -1.74 -37.26 8.13
C THR A 385 -1.04 -36.45 9.22
N PRO A 386 -1.76 -36.07 10.30
CA PRO A 386 -1.27 -35.18 11.36
C PRO A 386 -0.53 -35.97 12.46
N THR A 387 0.63 -35.47 12.89
CA THR A 387 1.24 -35.87 14.16
C THR A 387 1.74 -34.61 14.85
N GLY A 388 1.33 -34.45 16.11
CA GLY A 388 1.38 -33.18 16.84
C GLY A 388 2.79 -32.65 17.13
N CYS A 389 2.92 -31.33 17.10
CA CYS A 389 4.00 -30.62 17.78
C CYS A 389 3.45 -30.05 19.08
N ALA A 390 3.37 -30.92 20.09
CA ALA A 390 3.37 -30.51 21.48
C ALA A 390 4.84 -30.39 21.93
N VAL A 391 5.16 -29.26 22.57
CA VAL A 391 6.31 -29.05 23.48
C VAL A 391 7.70 -29.01 22.83
N LEU A 392 8.39 -27.87 22.99
CA LEU A 392 9.76 -27.79 23.53
C LEU A 392 10.14 -26.32 23.79
N TRP A 393 9.48 -25.70 24.78
CA TRP A 393 10.15 -24.70 25.62
C TRP A 393 10.61 -25.46 26.87
N ARG A 394 11.90 -25.79 26.94
CA ARG A 394 12.53 -26.24 28.18
C ARG A 394 13.62 -25.25 28.52
N GLU A 395 13.33 -24.39 29.49
CA GLU A 395 14.36 -23.64 30.20
C GLU A 395 15.32 -24.60 30.91
N SER A 396 16.60 -24.25 30.95
CA SER A 396 17.58 -24.89 31.85
C SER A 396 18.14 -23.82 32.78
N PRO A 397 18.09 -24.00 34.12
CA PRO A 397 18.66 -23.05 35.08
C PRO A 397 20.19 -23.26 35.24
N PRO A 398 20.92 -22.33 35.90
CA PRO A 398 22.37 -22.23 35.79
C PRO A 398 23.11 -23.11 36.80
N GLY A 399 24.31 -23.56 36.42
CA GLY A 399 25.26 -24.26 37.30
C GLY A 399 26.70 -24.12 36.80
N HIS A 400 27.50 -23.35 37.54
CA HIS A 400 28.96 -23.16 37.38
C HIS A 400 29.75 -24.35 38.02
N PRO A 401 31.10 -24.38 37.97
CA PRO A 401 31.93 -24.98 36.93
C PRO A 401 32.70 -26.23 37.44
N GLY A 402 33.25 -27.06 36.55
CA GLY A 402 34.16 -28.12 37.00
C GLY A 402 34.70 -29.07 35.94
N SER A 403 36.00 -28.95 35.70
CA SER A 403 36.96 -30.03 35.47
C SER A 403 36.79 -30.98 34.26
N GLY A 404 37.68 -30.80 33.27
CA GLY A 404 38.68 -31.82 32.95
C GLY A 404 38.32 -32.93 31.93
N ARG A 405 38.86 -32.79 30.71
CA ARG A 405 39.82 -33.71 30.03
C ARG A 405 39.68 -33.71 28.50
N VAL A 406 40.85 -33.63 27.88
CA VAL A 406 41.20 -33.83 26.46
C VAL A 406 41.25 -35.34 26.16
N PRO A 407 41.00 -35.78 24.90
CA PRO A 407 42.09 -36.19 23.98
C PRO A 407 41.84 -35.64 22.55
N ALA A 408 42.77 -35.02 21.83
CA ALA A 408 43.99 -35.54 21.17
C ALA A 408 43.72 -36.60 20.08
N SER A 409 43.68 -36.16 18.80
CA SER A 409 44.43 -36.80 17.69
C SER A 409 44.22 -36.04 16.35
N ALA A 410 45.33 -35.52 15.81
CA ALA A 410 45.46 -35.05 14.42
C ALA A 410 45.70 -36.25 13.46
N PRO A 411 45.73 -36.02 12.14
CA PRO A 411 47.06 -35.89 11.53
C PRO A 411 47.21 -34.75 10.50
N ARG A 412 48.49 -34.44 10.28
CA ARG A 412 49.06 -33.42 9.39
C ARG A 412 48.84 -33.70 7.90
N GLY A 413 48.72 -32.63 7.12
CA GLY A 413 48.96 -32.60 5.67
C GLY A 413 49.38 -31.19 5.25
N THR A 414 50.61 -31.08 4.75
CA THR A 414 51.37 -29.87 4.40
C THR A 414 50.91 -29.20 3.10
N GLY A 415 51.01 -27.87 3.00
CA GLY A 415 50.92 -27.17 1.72
C GLY A 415 50.99 -25.64 1.84
N LYS A 416 52.19 -25.08 1.61
CA LYS A 416 52.48 -23.64 1.55
C LYS A 416 51.70 -22.93 0.42
N GLY A 417 51.30 -21.69 0.64
CA GLY A 417 50.82 -20.80 -0.42
C GLY A 417 50.27 -19.48 0.11
N GLY A 418 51.16 -18.58 0.55
CA GLY A 418 50.79 -17.24 0.96
C GLY A 418 50.32 -16.39 -0.23
N ARG A 419 49.26 -15.61 -0.02
CA ARG A 419 48.98 -14.37 -0.73
C ARG A 419 48.21 -13.44 0.22
N THR A 420 48.95 -12.48 0.74
CA THR A 420 48.47 -11.30 1.48
C THR A 420 47.72 -10.38 0.53
N TRP A 421 46.48 -10.03 0.85
CA TRP A 421 45.73 -8.95 0.21
C TRP A 421 45.99 -7.64 0.99
N PRO A 422 46.37 -6.53 0.34
CA PRO A 422 46.52 -5.26 1.04
C PRO A 422 45.14 -4.65 1.33
N ALA A 423 44.99 -4.14 2.54
CA ALA A 423 43.85 -3.37 2.99
C ALA A 423 43.69 -2.09 2.16
N ALA A 424 42.48 -1.83 1.68
CA ALA A 424 42.11 -0.58 1.02
C ALA A 424 42.15 0.57 2.03
N ALA A 425 42.86 1.65 1.67
CA ALA A 425 42.93 2.88 2.44
C ALA A 425 41.57 3.62 2.43
N PRO A 426 41.19 4.30 3.53
CA PRO A 426 39.97 5.09 3.59
C PRO A 426 40.07 6.37 2.72
N PRO A 427 38.95 6.85 2.14
CA PRO A 427 38.95 8.07 1.33
C PRO A 427 39.17 9.34 2.19
N PRO A 428 39.74 10.42 1.61
CA PRO A 428 40.00 11.66 2.33
C PRO A 428 38.70 12.42 2.65
N ARG A 429 38.68 13.08 3.81
CA ARG A 429 37.59 13.95 4.28
C ARG A 429 37.49 15.20 3.38
N PRO A 430 36.29 15.72 3.08
CA PRO A 430 36.14 16.99 2.37
C PRO A 430 36.47 18.16 3.30
N GLU A 431 37.42 19.00 2.87
CA GLU A 431 37.73 20.29 3.48
C GLU A 431 36.60 21.29 3.23
N PHE A 432 36.07 21.89 4.29
CA PHE A 432 35.14 23.01 4.24
C PHE A 432 35.91 24.31 3.97
N THR A 433 36.01 24.73 2.72
CA THR A 433 36.33 26.12 2.39
C THR A 433 35.06 26.98 2.48
N ARG A 434 34.96 27.75 3.55
CA ARG A 434 34.11 28.94 3.64
C ARG A 434 34.53 29.93 2.54
N GLN A 435 33.65 30.21 1.59
CA GLN A 435 33.69 31.49 0.86
C GLN A 435 32.45 32.30 1.23
N ARG A 436 32.73 33.45 1.86
CA ARG A 436 31.82 34.59 1.95
C ARG A 436 31.71 35.20 0.55
N GLN A 437 30.49 35.35 0.05
CA GLN A 437 29.93 36.61 -0.45
C GLN A 437 28.43 36.44 -0.67
#